data_AF-A0A5I3DEP9-F1
#
_entry.id   AF-A0A5I3DEP9-F1
#
_cell.length_a   1.000
_cell.length_b   1.000
_cell.length_c   1.000
_cell.angle_alpha   90.00
_cell.angle_beta   90.00
_cell.angle_gamma   90.00
#
_symmetry.space_group_name_H-M   'P 1'
#
loop_
_entity.id
_entity.type
_entity.pdbx_description
1 polymer ?
#
loop_
_entity_poly.entity_id
_entity_poly.type
_entity_poly.pdbx_seq_one_letter_code
_entity_poly.pdbx_strand_id
1 'polypeptide(L)'
;MAKKSRVYGVRVRTAQDGEFIYGKPVPGMSKAHVFNEVNSQLMAVLEVKYLGWYDITLSANSSTDYYFELTSKKKGNTYIFEPGDFGWNHLNYQFQQDVDEMVEFMDSDY
;
A
#
# COMPACT_ATOMS: atom_id res chain seq x y z
N MET A 1 -19.37 1.86 -5.25
CA MET A 1 -18.42 2.95 -4.91
C MET A 1 -17.02 2.46 -5.22
N ALA A 2 -16.13 3.28 -5.79
CA ALA A 2 -14.74 2.87 -5.99
C ALA A 2 -14.05 2.62 -4.64
N LYS A 3 -13.30 1.52 -4.52
CA LYS A 3 -12.50 1.19 -3.34
C LYS A 3 -11.42 2.24 -3.15
N LYS A 4 -11.15 2.65 -1.91
CA LYS A 4 -10.19 3.71 -1.60
C LYS A 4 -9.40 3.43 -0.33
N SER A 5 -8.15 3.84 -0.33
CA SER A 5 -7.32 3.87 0.89
C SER A 5 -6.69 5.24 1.10
N ARG A 6 -6.37 5.55 2.36
CA ARG A 6 -5.64 6.76 2.73
C ARG A 6 -4.18 6.53 2.42
N VAL A 7 -3.55 7.54 1.83
CA VAL A 7 -2.19 7.43 1.33
C VAL A 7 -1.31 8.53 1.91
N TYR A 8 -0.08 8.17 2.25
CA TYR A 8 0.89 9.02 2.92
C TYR A 8 2.22 9.05 2.18
N GLY A 9 2.85 10.22 2.11
CA GLY A 9 4.23 10.37 1.69
C GLY A 9 5.12 10.29 2.92
N VAL A 10 6.26 9.62 2.80
CA VAL A 10 7.19 9.41 3.91
C VAL A 10 8.53 10.00 3.53
N ARG A 11 9.08 10.85 4.40
CA ARG A 11 10.49 11.25 4.34
C ARG A 11 11.25 10.39 5.33
N VAL A 12 12.31 9.75 4.86
CA VAL A 12 13.11 8.79 5.60
C VAL A 12 14.57 9.17 5.57
N ARG A 13 15.34 8.56 6.47
CA ARG A 13 16.80 8.60 6.49
C ARG A 13 17.35 7.19 6.60
N THR A 14 18.23 6.81 5.70
CA THR A 14 19.00 5.56 5.77
C THR A 14 20.46 5.87 6.11
N ALA A 15 21.19 4.88 6.61
CA ALA A 15 22.62 5.02 6.88
C ALA A 15 23.47 5.17 5.60
N GLN A 16 22.95 4.68 4.46
CA GLN A 16 23.66 4.64 3.18
C GLN A 16 23.38 5.86 2.30
N ASP A 17 22.11 6.29 2.21
CA ASP A 17 21.66 7.29 1.24
C ASP A 17 21.34 8.65 1.87
N GLY A 18 21.46 8.76 3.19
CA GLY A 18 21.07 9.98 3.91
C GLY A 18 19.55 10.19 3.89
N GLU A 19 19.10 11.43 3.79
CA GLU A 19 17.68 11.80 3.83
C GLU A 19 17.05 11.85 2.44
N PHE A 20 15.91 11.19 2.25
CA PHE A 20 15.17 11.23 1.00
C PHE A 20 13.65 11.03 1.19
N ILE A 21 12.89 11.37 0.15
CA ILE A 21 11.46 11.07 0.09
C ILE A 21 11.32 9.66 -0.47
N TYR A 22 10.68 8.77 0.29
CA TYR A 22 10.42 7.41 -0.15
C TYR A 22 9.57 7.44 -1.44
N GLY A 23 10.09 6.81 -2.50
CA GLY A 23 9.57 7.00 -3.86
C GLY A 23 8.16 6.46 -4.08
N LYS A 24 7.73 5.52 -3.24
CA LYS A 24 6.40 4.90 -3.27
C LYS A 24 5.58 5.47 -2.10
N PRO A 25 4.38 6.03 -2.34
CA PRO A 25 3.55 6.49 -1.24
C PRO A 25 3.05 5.28 -0.44
N VAL A 26 2.77 5.42 0.86
CA VAL A 26 2.41 4.29 1.73
C VAL A 26 0.93 4.39 2.13
N PRO A 27 0.10 3.40 1.78
CA PRO A 27 -1.26 3.31 2.29
C PRO A 27 -1.27 2.96 3.78
N GLY A 28 -2.21 3.52 4.52
CA GLY A 28 -2.27 3.26 5.97
C GLY A 28 -3.50 3.87 6.62
N MET A 29 -3.80 3.42 7.84
CA MET A 29 -4.96 3.94 8.58
C MET A 29 -4.75 5.39 9.06
N SER A 30 -3.52 5.72 9.44
CA SER A 30 -3.14 7.01 10.03
C SER A 30 -1.65 7.30 9.81
N LYS A 31 -1.22 8.53 10.12
CA LYS A 31 0.22 8.89 10.11
C LYS A 31 1.03 8.02 11.08
N ALA A 32 0.49 7.71 12.25
CA ALA A 32 1.17 6.90 13.26
C ALA A 32 1.30 5.43 12.81
N HIS A 33 0.28 4.90 12.13
CA HIS A 33 0.34 3.58 11.53
C HIS A 33 1.50 3.49 10.52
N VAL A 34 1.53 4.41 9.55
CA VAL A 34 2.61 4.46 8.53
C VAL A 34 3.98 4.70 9.15
N PHE A 35 4.07 5.56 10.18
CA PHE A 35 5.33 5.76 10.90
C PHE A 35 5.85 4.45 11.48
N ASN A 36 5.01 3.72 12.23
CA ASN A 36 5.42 2.48 12.88
C ASN A 36 5.77 1.37 11.89
N GLU A 37 5.09 1.34 10.75
CA GLU A 37 5.32 0.34 9.70
C GLU A 37 6.64 0.56 8.96
N VAL A 38 6.97 1.81 8.62
CA VAL A 38 8.18 2.12 7.84
C VAL A 38 9.43 2.27 8.73
N ASN A 39 9.25 2.73 9.97
CA ASN A 39 10.36 2.99 10.87
C ASN A 39 10.98 1.69 11.38
N SER A 40 12.26 1.48 11.06
CA SER A 40 13.01 0.27 11.37
C SER A 40 14.45 0.59 11.77
N GLN A 41 15.22 -0.45 12.11
CA GLN A 41 16.65 -0.29 12.43
C GLN A 41 17.47 0.25 11.25
N LEU A 42 17.03 0.02 10.01
CA LEU A 42 17.74 0.41 8.80
C LEU A 42 17.20 1.71 8.17
N MET A 43 16.00 2.12 8.58
CA MET A 43 15.30 3.27 8.00
C MET A 43 14.58 4.06 9.09
N ALA A 44 15.06 5.28 9.35
CA ALA A 44 14.44 6.19 10.30
C ALA A 44 13.40 7.07 9.59
N VAL A 45 12.16 7.10 10.08
CA VAL A 45 11.12 7.98 9.55
C VAL A 45 11.29 9.39 10.15
N LEU A 46 11.44 10.39 9.28
CA LEU A 46 11.58 11.79 9.67
C LEU A 46 10.25 12.55 9.62
N GLU A 47 9.40 12.22 8.64
CA GLU A 47 8.11 12.88 8.46
C GLU A 47 7.11 11.98 7.74
N VAL A 48 5.84 12.06 8.14
CA VAL A 48 4.71 11.43 7.45
C VAL A 48 3.67 12.47 7.08
N LYS A 49 3.40 12.61 5.77
CA LYS A 49 2.47 13.61 5.22
C LYS A 49 1.29 12.93 4.55
N TYR A 50 0.08 13.33 4.91
CA TYR A 50 -1.13 12.84 4.25
C TYR A 50 -1.21 13.40 2.81
N LEU A 51 -1.35 12.52 1.83
CA LEU A 51 -1.44 12.88 0.41
C LEU A 51 -2.87 12.90 -0.10
N GLY A 52 -3.75 12.09 0.48
CA GLY A 52 -5.15 12.01 0.09
C GLY A 52 -5.69 10.59 0.06
N TRP A 53 -6.84 10.44 -0.58
CA TRP A 53 -7.46 9.16 -0.90
C TRP A 53 -7.09 8.76 -2.32
N TYR A 54 -6.58 7.55 -2.50
CA TYR A 54 -6.30 6.98 -3.82
C TYR A 54 -7.33 5.87 -4.10
N ASP A 55 -7.65 5.67 -5.37
CA ASP A 55 -8.51 4.58 -5.79
C ASP A 55 -7.71 3.27 -5.78
N ILE A 56 -8.39 2.17 -5.43
CA ILE A 56 -7.81 0.83 -5.28
C ILE A 56 -8.44 -0.10 -6.30
N THR A 57 -7.59 -0.85 -7.01
CA THR A 57 -7.98 -2.02 -7.78
C THR A 57 -7.26 -3.24 -7.19
N LEU A 58 -7.98 -4.35 -7.04
CA LEU A 58 -7.41 -5.65 -6.70
C LEU A 58 -7.29 -6.44 -8.01
N SER A 59 -6.10 -6.96 -8.27
CA SER A 59 -5.78 -7.74 -9.47
C SER A 59 -5.12 -9.05 -9.04
N ALA A 60 -5.41 -10.14 -9.75
CA ALA A 60 -4.83 -11.45 -9.46
C ALA A 60 -4.53 -12.25 -10.73
N ASN A 61 -3.43 -13.00 -10.67
CA ASN A 61 -3.06 -13.98 -11.68
C ASN A 61 -3.45 -15.41 -11.25
N SER A 62 -3.51 -15.67 -9.94
CA SER A 62 -4.01 -16.91 -9.33
C SER A 62 -4.55 -16.65 -7.93
N SER A 63 -5.21 -17.64 -7.30
CA SER A 63 -5.74 -17.50 -5.93
C SER A 63 -4.66 -17.18 -4.88
N THR A 64 -3.40 -17.46 -5.16
CA THR A 64 -2.27 -17.13 -4.27
C THR A 64 -1.38 -15.98 -4.77
N ASP A 65 -1.63 -15.47 -5.98
CA ASP A 65 -0.83 -14.42 -6.62
C ASP A 65 -1.72 -13.23 -6.98
N TYR A 66 -1.79 -12.27 -6.07
CA TYR A 66 -2.58 -11.06 -6.22
C TYR A 66 -1.82 -9.83 -5.70
N TYR A 67 -2.22 -8.67 -6.21
CA TYR A 67 -1.62 -7.39 -5.89
C TYR A 67 -2.66 -6.28 -5.91
N PHE A 68 -2.34 -5.15 -5.26
CA PHE A 68 -3.19 -3.97 -5.28
C PHE A 68 -2.59 -2.87 -6.17
N GLU A 69 -3.44 -2.23 -6.97
CA GLU A 69 -3.07 -1.03 -7.72
C GLU A 69 -3.66 0.21 -7.05
N LEU A 70 -2.78 1.16 -6.71
CA LEU A 70 -3.13 2.44 -6.11
C LEU A 70 -3.02 3.56 -7.15
N THR A 71 -4.16 4.11 -7.57
CA THR A 71 -4.19 5.15 -8.60
C THR A 71 -4.51 6.52 -7.99
N SER A 72 -3.60 7.48 -8.21
CA SER A 72 -3.80 8.86 -7.81
C SER A 72 -4.65 9.61 -8.84
N LYS A 73 -5.86 10.03 -8.48
CA LYS A 73 -6.72 10.86 -9.35
C LYS A 73 -6.07 12.16 -9.83
N LYS A 74 -5.15 12.73 -9.04
CA LYS A 74 -4.53 14.03 -9.34
C LYS A 74 -3.32 13.92 -10.26
N LYS A 75 -2.59 12.81 -10.20
CA LYS A 75 -1.31 12.65 -10.90
C LYS A 75 -1.36 11.61 -12.02
N GLY A 76 -2.40 10.77 -12.08
CA GLY A 76 -2.47 9.67 -13.03
C GLY A 76 -1.46 8.56 -12.78
N ASN A 77 -0.66 8.65 -11.71
CA ASN A 77 0.30 7.62 -11.34
C ASN A 77 -0.44 6.45 -10.68
N THR A 78 -0.11 5.25 -11.16
CA THR A 78 -0.49 3.97 -10.55
C THR A 78 0.72 3.37 -9.84
N TYR A 79 0.49 2.88 -8.63
CA TYR A 79 1.50 2.21 -7.81
C TYR A 79 1.03 0.79 -7.51
N ILE A 80 1.83 -0.21 -7.85
CA ILE A 80 1.54 -1.62 -7.58
C ILE A 80 2.04 -1.97 -6.18
N PHE A 81 1.26 -2.69 -5.38
CA PHE A 81 1.62 -3.19 -4.05
C PHE A 81 1.51 -4.70 -4.01
N GLU A 82 2.61 -5.33 -3.64
CA GLU A 82 2.78 -6.77 -3.51
C GLU A 82 3.12 -7.14 -2.06
N PRO A 83 3.01 -8.43 -1.69
CA PRO A 83 3.46 -8.90 -0.38
C PRO A 83 4.87 -8.43 -0.03
N GLY A 84 5.00 -7.75 1.11
CA GLY A 84 6.28 -7.21 1.61
C GLY A 84 6.45 -5.70 1.39
N ASP A 85 5.62 -5.06 0.57
CA ASP A 85 5.60 -3.61 0.47
C ASP A 85 5.05 -2.96 1.76
N PHE A 86 5.59 -1.79 2.11
CA PHE A 86 4.99 -0.96 3.16
C PHE A 86 3.57 -0.56 2.76
N GLY A 87 2.60 -0.84 3.63
CA GLY A 87 1.18 -0.63 3.42
C GLY A 87 0.44 -1.84 2.84
N TRP A 88 1.15 -2.90 2.42
CA TRP A 88 0.53 -4.14 1.96
C TRP A 88 -0.41 -4.73 2.99
N ASN A 89 0.07 -4.92 4.23
CA ASN A 89 -0.72 -5.52 5.30
C ASN A 89 -1.99 -4.71 5.61
N HIS A 90 -1.89 -3.38 5.52
CA HIS A 90 -3.05 -2.51 5.67
C HIS A 90 -4.07 -2.70 4.56
N LEU A 91 -3.64 -2.72 3.30
CA LEU A 91 -4.54 -2.96 2.17
C LEU A 91 -5.19 -4.34 2.26
N ASN A 92 -4.38 -5.36 2.55
CA ASN A 92 -4.85 -6.73 2.65
C ASN A 92 -5.88 -6.90 3.77
N TYR A 93 -5.67 -6.27 4.92
CA TYR A 93 -6.65 -6.24 6.00
C TYR A 93 -7.89 -5.42 5.63
N GLN A 94 -7.73 -4.24 5.00
CA GLN A 94 -8.84 -3.36 4.66
C GLN A 94 -9.78 -3.98 3.62
N PHE A 95 -9.24 -4.75 2.68
CA PHE A 95 -9.97 -5.36 1.57
C PHE A 95 -10.01 -6.90 1.67
N GLN A 96 -9.89 -7.45 2.89
CA GLN A 96 -9.83 -8.89 3.10
C GLN A 96 -11.02 -9.62 2.50
N GLN A 97 -12.24 -9.12 2.70
CA GLN A 97 -13.45 -9.72 2.13
C GLN A 97 -13.37 -9.79 0.59
N ASP A 98 -12.86 -8.74 -0.05
CA ASP A 98 -12.74 -8.70 -1.49
C ASP A 98 -11.68 -9.70 -2.01
N VAL A 99 -10.62 -9.93 -1.22
CA VAL A 99 -9.61 -10.96 -1.50
C VAL A 99 -10.21 -12.34 -1.33
N ASP A 100 -10.93 -12.60 -0.24
CA ASP A 100 -11.58 -13.89 0.04
C ASP A 100 -12.58 -14.23 -1.08
N GLU A 101 -13.45 -13.30 -1.47
CA GLU A 101 -14.42 -13.48 -2.56
C GLU A 101 -13.73 -13.76 -3.91
N MET A 102 -12.62 -13.07 -4.19
CA MET A 102 -11.84 -13.29 -5.41
C MET A 102 -11.19 -14.68 -5.42
N VAL A 103 -10.60 -15.10 -4.30
CA VAL A 103 -10.00 -16.43 -4.15
C VAL A 103 -11.04 -17.53 -4.32
N GLU A 104 -12.18 -17.42 -3.64
CA GLU A 104 -13.27 -18.39 -3.76
C GLU A 104 -13.76 -18.51 -5.20
N PHE A 105 -13.92 -17.39 -5.92
CA PHE A 105 -14.33 -17.39 -7.32
C PHE A 105 -13.33 -18.14 -8.20
N MET A 106 -12.02 -17.86 -8.05
CA MET A 106 -10.96 -18.49 -8.84
C MET A 106 -10.81 -19.99 -8.55
N ASP A 107 -11.03 -20.42 -7.31
CA ASP A 107 -10.97 -21.83 -6.92
C ASP A 107 -12.23 -22.61 -7.35
N SER A 108 -13.37 -21.93 -7.55
CA SER A 108 -14.64 -22.55 -7.97
C SER A 108 -14.74 -22.85 -9.48
N ASP A 109 -13.84 -22.26 -10.28
CA ASP A 109 -13.76 -22.45 -11.74
C ASP A 109 -12.89 -23.67 -12.15
N TYR A 110 -12.52 -24.53 -11.18
CA TYR A 110 -11.79 -25.80 -11.35
C TYR A 110 -12.62 -27.01 -10.90
#